data_AF-Q24FE6-F1
#
_entry.id   AF-Q24FE6-F1
#
_cell.length_a   1.000
_cell.length_b   1.000
_cell.length_c   1.000
_cell.angle_alpha   90.00
_cell.angle_beta   90.00
_cell.angle_gamma   90.00
#
_symmetry.space_group_name_H-M   'P 1'
#
loop_
_entity.id
_entity.type
_entity.pdbx_description
1 polymer ?
#
loop_
_entity_poly.entity_id
_entity_poly.type
_entity_poly.pdbx_seq_one_letter_code
_entity_poly.pdbx_strand_id
1 'polypeptide(L)'
;MNNKTLQKLVQSSTVLLLLLGAFWITFVCILYSKYPDVRNVSQYFTAALLIGFVNGILLIIWAILGLIGICKNVKCLLFTYNFGIFVFLLIPIAILVISILISTNMDSYKNDTNCTQYDLFSQLAELNTKSYQTLCQSGCQCDFEGTQLEAQQLGITNFVNSESGPIRVQECKAYDLFDLDHQDSNSDILQAMEETFGCSGFCSKNNYFVFSNINEGIPNGDCKVEVLDFIEDNNVKTIVASSIVTFFMVLCFIFSVFWCCMQSKIQTVDTKVIEAQQNIRN
;
A
#
# COMPACT_ATOMS: atom_id res chain seq x y z
N MET A 1 24.72 29.31 12.90
CA MET A 1 23.47 29.70 12.20
C MET A 1 22.66 30.63 13.10
N ASN A 2 22.12 31.74 12.58
CA ASN A 2 21.28 32.64 13.38
C ASN A 2 20.01 31.90 13.84
N ASN A 3 19.59 32.09 15.10
CA ASN A 3 18.38 31.48 15.66
C ASN A 3 17.17 31.74 14.76
N LYS A 4 17.01 32.97 14.26
CA LYS A 4 15.91 33.32 13.35
C LYS A 4 15.92 32.51 12.04
N THR A 5 17.10 32.15 11.54
CA THR A 5 17.24 31.32 10.32
C THR A 5 16.83 29.88 10.61
N LEU A 6 17.27 29.30 11.73
CA LEU A 6 16.87 27.94 12.13
C LEU A 6 15.35 27.85 12.35
N GLN A 7 14.75 28.85 13.01
CA GLN A 7 13.31 28.91 13.21
C GLN A 7 12.56 28.86 11.88
N LYS A 8 12.97 29.67 10.90
CA LYS A 8 12.35 29.70 9.57
C LYS A 8 12.51 28.38 8.83
N LEU A 9 13.66 27.71 8.96
CA LEU A 9 13.87 26.39 8.36
C LEU A 9 12.94 25.34 8.97
N VAL A 10 12.79 25.30 10.29
CA VAL A 10 11.86 24.38 10.95
C VAL A 10 10.41 24.73 10.60
N GLN A 11 10.03 26.01 10.56
CA GLN A 11 8.69 26.41 10.11
C GLN A 11 8.41 25.97 8.67
N SER A 12 9.36 26.19 7.76
CA SER A 12 9.25 25.77 6.36
C SER A 12 9.09 24.26 6.24
N SER A 13 9.87 23.48 7.00
CA SER A 13 9.75 22.02 6.99
C SER A 13 8.43 21.53 7.58
N THR A 14 7.90 22.18 8.62
CA THR A 14 6.57 21.86 9.16
C THR A 14 5.46 22.17 8.15
N VAL A 15 5.57 23.25 7.38
CA VAL A 15 4.63 23.55 6.28
C VAL A 15 4.72 22.48 5.19
N LEU A 16 5.92 21.99 4.85
CA LEU A 16 6.06 20.88 3.91
C LEU A 16 5.38 19.60 4.41
N LEU A 17 5.49 19.29 5.71
CA LEU A 17 4.80 18.15 6.33
C LEU A 17 3.28 18.28 6.26
N LEU A 18 2.76 19.50 6.47
CA LEU A 18 1.34 19.81 6.32
C LEU A 18 0.86 19.55 4.88
N LEU A 19 1.62 20.03 3.88
CA LEU A 19 1.32 19.81 2.47
C LEU A 19 1.38 18.32 2.10
N LEU A 20 2.34 17.58 2.65
CA LEU A 20 2.45 16.14 2.46
C LEU A 20 1.22 15.40 3.02
N GLY A 21 0.73 15.79 4.20
CA GLY A 21 -0.51 15.24 4.77
C GLY A 21 -1.73 15.52 3.90
N ALA A 22 -1.88 16.75 3.40
CA ALA A 22 -2.97 17.12 2.49
C ALA A 22 -2.90 16.38 1.14
N PHE A 23 -1.69 16.20 0.60
CA PHE A 23 -1.45 15.40 -0.58
C PHE A 23 -1.90 13.95 -0.37
N TRP A 24 -1.53 13.32 0.74
CA TRP A 24 -1.93 11.95 1.06
C TRP A 24 -3.44 11.76 1.12
N ILE A 25 -4.16 12.65 1.79
CA ILE A 25 -5.62 12.63 1.84
C ILE A 25 -6.20 12.73 0.42
N THR A 26 -5.72 13.69 -0.37
CA THR A 26 -6.20 13.92 -1.73
C THR A 26 -5.95 12.70 -2.62
N PHE A 27 -4.75 12.14 -2.55
CA PHE A 27 -4.35 10.95 -3.29
C PHE A 27 -5.23 9.74 -2.94
N VAL A 28 -5.44 9.48 -1.66
CA VAL A 28 -6.32 8.38 -1.20
C VAL A 28 -7.77 8.59 -1.65
N CYS A 29 -8.30 9.81 -1.55
CA CYS A 29 -9.64 10.12 -2.04
C CYS A 29 -9.77 9.89 -3.55
N ILE A 30 -8.75 10.25 -4.33
CA ILE A 30 -8.71 9.99 -5.79
C ILE A 30 -8.73 8.48 -6.05
N LEU A 31 -7.86 7.70 -5.39
CA LEU A 31 -7.85 6.24 -5.54
C LEU A 31 -9.18 5.61 -5.15
N TYR A 32 -9.75 6.04 -4.02
CA TYR A 32 -11.07 5.57 -3.56
C TYR A 32 -12.18 5.84 -4.58
N SER A 33 -12.12 6.99 -5.26
CA SER A 33 -13.12 7.35 -6.28
C SER A 33 -12.93 6.60 -7.60
N LYS A 34 -11.68 6.26 -7.95
CA LYS A 34 -11.33 5.68 -9.24
C LYS A 34 -11.51 4.15 -9.29
N TYR A 35 -11.40 3.46 -8.16
CA TYR A 35 -11.43 2.00 -8.09
C TYR A 35 -12.55 1.48 -7.16
N PRO A 36 -13.83 1.71 -7.50
CA PRO A 36 -14.95 1.28 -6.67
C PRO A 36 -15.10 -0.25 -6.62
N ASP A 37 -14.73 -0.95 -7.69
CA ASP A 37 -14.91 -2.41 -7.82
C ASP A 37 -13.90 -3.16 -6.95
N VAL A 38 -12.60 -2.84 -7.09
CA VAL A 38 -11.52 -3.39 -6.26
C VAL A 38 -11.77 -3.14 -4.76
N ARG A 39 -12.38 -2.00 -4.42
CA ARG A 39 -12.75 -1.69 -3.03
C ARG A 39 -13.79 -2.66 -2.47
N ASN A 40 -14.77 -3.06 -3.26
CA ASN A 40 -15.84 -3.95 -2.80
C ASN A 40 -15.37 -5.40 -2.70
N VAL A 41 -14.38 -5.79 -3.50
CA VAL A 41 -13.81 -7.14 -3.54
C VAL A 41 -12.70 -7.31 -2.49
N SER A 42 -11.79 -6.35 -2.36
CA SER A 42 -10.61 -6.49 -1.51
C SER A 42 -10.71 -5.71 -0.20
N GLN A 43 -10.90 -6.43 0.91
CA GLN A 43 -10.83 -5.86 2.27
C GLN A 43 -9.47 -5.22 2.55
N TYR A 44 -8.38 -5.83 2.06
CA TYR A 44 -7.02 -5.32 2.25
C TYR A 44 -6.78 -3.99 1.54
N PHE A 45 -7.29 -3.83 0.31
CA PHE A 45 -7.18 -2.55 -0.41
C PHE A 45 -7.92 -1.44 0.33
N THR A 46 -9.14 -1.72 0.79
CA THR A 46 -9.93 -0.77 1.59
C THR A 46 -9.23 -0.40 2.90
N ALA A 47 -8.66 -1.38 3.60
CA ALA A 47 -7.89 -1.14 4.82
C ALA A 47 -6.64 -0.28 4.53
N ALA A 48 -5.92 -0.54 3.45
CA ALA A 48 -4.74 0.23 3.05
C ALA A 48 -5.10 1.70 2.74
N LEU A 49 -6.20 1.94 2.01
CA LEU A 49 -6.70 3.30 1.76
C LEU A 49 -7.09 4.00 3.07
N LEU A 50 -7.80 3.31 3.97
CA LEU A 50 -8.18 3.88 5.27
C LEU A 50 -6.94 4.25 6.11
N ILE A 51 -5.93 3.38 6.16
CA ILE A 51 -4.67 3.64 6.85
C ILE A 51 -3.98 4.88 6.24
N GLY A 52 -3.93 4.99 4.91
CA GLY A 52 -3.38 6.16 4.22
C GLY A 52 -4.11 7.46 4.57
N PHE A 53 -5.45 7.42 4.61
CA PHE A 53 -6.29 8.56 4.98
C PHE A 53 -6.04 9.01 6.43
N VAL A 54 -6.04 8.06 7.37
CA VAL A 54 -5.78 8.33 8.79
C VAL A 54 -4.38 8.91 8.98
N ASN A 55 -3.37 8.35 8.32
CA ASN A 55 -2.00 8.87 8.35
C ASN A 55 -1.92 10.31 7.82
N GLY A 56 -2.64 10.63 6.74
CA GLY A 56 -2.73 12.00 6.20
C GLY A 56 -3.31 12.99 7.22
N ILE A 57 -4.38 12.62 7.92
CA ILE A 57 -4.96 13.44 8.99
C ILE A 57 -3.98 13.62 10.15
N LEU A 58 -3.35 12.54 10.60
CA LEU A 58 -2.39 12.59 11.70
C LEU A 58 -1.19 13.48 11.36
N LEU A 59 -0.69 13.43 10.12
CA LEU A 59 0.38 14.33 9.63
C LEU A 59 -0.05 15.81 9.71
N ILE A 60 -1.27 16.14 9.29
CA ILE A 60 -1.80 17.50 9.36
C ILE A 60 -1.88 17.99 10.81
N ILE A 61 -2.45 17.18 11.71
CA ILE A 61 -2.55 17.51 13.14
C ILE A 61 -1.15 17.72 13.71
N TRP A 62 -0.20 16.84 13.40
CA TRP A 62 1.16 16.93 13.92
C TRP A 62 1.91 18.16 13.40
N ALA A 63 1.70 18.52 12.13
CA ALA A 63 2.24 19.73 11.55
C ALA A 63 1.67 20.99 12.23
N ILE A 64 0.36 21.03 12.51
CA ILE A 64 -0.26 22.14 13.24
C ILE A 64 0.33 22.26 14.65
N LEU A 65 0.48 21.15 15.38
CA LEU A 65 1.11 21.14 16.70
C LEU A 65 2.56 21.63 16.65
N GLY A 66 3.31 21.24 15.61
CA GLY A 66 4.65 21.75 15.35
C GLY A 66 4.67 23.27 15.16
N LEU A 67 3.80 23.79 14.29
CA LEU A 67 3.69 25.24 14.05
C LEU A 67 3.35 26.01 15.32
N ILE A 68 2.38 25.52 16.11
CA ILE A 68 2.02 26.14 17.39
C ILE A 68 3.20 26.08 18.36
N GLY A 69 3.87 24.93 18.47
CA GLY A 69 5.05 24.74 19.33
C GLY A 69 6.18 25.72 19.00
N ILE A 70 6.45 25.94 17.71
CA ILE A 70 7.49 26.87 17.24
C ILE A 70 7.07 28.33 17.43
N CYS A 71 5.81 28.68 17.16
CA CYS A 71 5.32 30.06 17.29
C CYS A 71 5.15 30.50 18.74
N LYS A 72 4.68 29.61 19.61
CA LYS A 72 4.45 29.88 21.04
C LYS A 72 5.63 29.51 21.93
N ASN A 73 6.68 28.92 21.37
CA ASN A 73 7.88 28.52 22.10
C ASN A 73 7.59 27.59 23.30
N VAL A 74 6.63 26.67 23.16
CA VAL A 74 6.21 25.74 24.23
C VAL A 74 7.01 24.44 24.15
N LYS A 75 7.84 24.18 25.18
CA LYS A 75 8.75 23.00 25.21
C LYS A 75 8.04 21.65 25.05
N CYS A 76 6.92 21.47 25.76
CA CYS A 76 6.17 20.22 25.73
C CYS A 76 5.63 19.92 24.32
N LEU A 77 5.13 20.94 23.61
CA LEU A 77 4.65 20.80 22.23
C LEU A 77 5.80 20.51 21.26
N LEU A 78 6.97 21.14 21.43
CA LEU A 78 8.14 20.84 20.60
C LEU A 78 8.67 19.43 20.82
N PHE A 79 8.69 18.95 22.08
CA PHE A 79 9.07 17.58 22.38
C PHE A 79 8.10 16.58 21.73
N THR A 80 6.79 16.82 21.90
CA THR A 80 5.74 16.01 21.27
C THR A 80 5.91 16.02 19.74
N TYR A 81 6.08 17.18 19.13
CA TYR A 81 6.33 17.31 17.69
C TYR A 81 7.52 16.46 17.21
N ASN A 82 8.66 16.56 17.90
CA ASN A 82 9.85 15.75 17.59
C ASN A 82 9.58 14.24 17.67
N PHE A 83 8.85 13.81 18.70
CA PHE A 83 8.50 12.41 18.89
C PHE A 83 7.67 11.87 17.71
N GLY A 84 6.63 12.59 17.27
CA GLY A 84 5.86 12.09 16.14
C GLY A 84 6.56 12.23 14.80
N ILE A 85 7.43 13.24 14.58
CA ILE A 85 8.31 13.22 13.38
C ILE A 85 9.15 11.96 13.36
N PHE A 86 9.70 11.56 14.50
CA PHE A 86 10.47 10.33 14.59
C PHE A 86 9.60 9.11 14.23
N VAL A 87 8.38 9.01 14.74
CA VAL A 87 7.44 7.94 14.36
C VAL A 87 7.14 7.96 12.86
N PHE A 88 6.85 9.12 12.28
CA PHE A 88 6.58 9.25 10.85
C PHE A 88 7.80 8.99 9.97
N LEU A 89 9.02 9.19 10.48
CA LEU A 89 10.26 8.86 9.79
C LEU A 89 10.46 7.35 9.65
N LEU A 90 9.95 6.54 10.59
CA LEU A 90 10.07 5.08 10.52
C LEU A 90 9.29 4.48 9.35
N ILE A 91 8.17 5.09 8.96
CA ILE A 91 7.31 4.61 7.88
C ILE A 91 8.04 4.58 6.51
N PRO A 92 8.58 5.70 5.99
CA PRO A 92 9.27 5.68 4.71
C PRO A 92 10.59 4.88 4.76
N ILE A 93 11.23 4.76 5.93
CA ILE A 93 12.36 3.85 6.11
C ILE A 93 11.92 2.39 5.93
N ALA A 94 10.82 1.99 6.56
CA ALA A 94 10.29 0.63 6.40
C ALA A 94 9.91 0.34 4.95
N ILE A 95 9.23 1.28 4.28
CA ILE A 95 8.90 1.15 2.85
C ILE A 95 10.17 1.01 2.01
N LEU A 96 11.18 1.86 2.23
CA LEU A 96 12.44 1.81 1.50
C LEU A 96 13.15 0.46 1.68
N VAL A 97 13.22 -0.06 2.91
CA VAL A 97 13.83 -1.36 3.21
C VAL A 97 13.07 -2.49 2.52
N ILE A 98 11.73 -2.50 2.63
CA ILE A 98 10.89 -3.52 1.97
C ILE A 98 11.08 -3.47 0.45
N SER A 99 11.07 -2.29 -0.16
CA SER A 99 11.30 -2.13 -1.60
C SER A 99 12.67 -2.63 -2.05
N ILE A 100 13.72 -2.38 -1.26
CA ILE A 100 15.06 -2.93 -1.54
C ILE A 100 15.04 -4.45 -1.45
N LEU A 101 14.43 -5.03 -0.39
CA LEU A 101 14.32 -6.48 -0.23
C LEU A 101 13.53 -7.14 -1.38
N ILE A 102 12.44 -6.52 -1.82
CA ILE A 102 11.69 -6.97 -3.00
C ILE A 102 12.59 -6.93 -4.24
N SER A 103 13.32 -5.83 -4.44
CA SER A 103 14.24 -5.70 -5.58
C SER A 103 15.31 -6.78 -5.60
N THR A 104 15.89 -7.13 -4.44
CA THR A 104 16.96 -8.13 -4.36
C THR A 104 16.47 -9.55 -4.58
N ASN A 105 15.19 -9.83 -4.31
CA ASN A 105 14.61 -11.16 -4.47
C ASN A 105 13.77 -11.31 -5.75
N MET A 106 13.63 -10.24 -6.55
CA MET A 106 12.76 -10.22 -7.74
C MET A 106 13.12 -11.33 -8.73
N ASP A 107 14.40 -11.50 -9.03
CA ASP A 107 14.87 -12.56 -9.93
C ASP A 107 14.48 -13.96 -9.42
N SER A 108 14.52 -14.19 -8.11
CA SER A 108 14.10 -15.48 -7.54
C SER A 108 12.59 -15.70 -7.71
N TYR A 109 11.77 -14.67 -7.50
CA TYR A 109 10.33 -14.77 -7.74
C TYR A 109 10.01 -15.04 -9.21
N LYS A 110 10.68 -14.36 -10.14
CA LYS A 110 10.48 -14.57 -11.58
C LYS A 110 10.93 -15.96 -12.03
N ASN A 111 12.06 -16.44 -11.53
CA ASN A 111 12.63 -17.73 -11.91
C ASN A 111 11.87 -18.94 -11.34
N ASP A 112 11.00 -18.77 -10.34
CA ASP A 112 10.16 -19.85 -9.80
C ASP A 112 8.96 -20.17 -10.72
N THR A 113 9.21 -20.60 -11.95
CA THR A 113 8.16 -20.81 -12.96
C THR A 113 7.08 -21.82 -12.55
N ASN A 114 7.37 -22.71 -11.61
CA ASN A 114 6.44 -23.73 -11.12
C ASN A 114 5.80 -23.38 -9.76
N CYS A 115 6.05 -22.19 -9.21
CA CYS A 115 5.49 -21.74 -7.92
C CYS A 115 5.79 -22.68 -6.73
N THR A 116 6.96 -23.32 -6.72
CA THR A 116 7.30 -24.33 -5.69
C THR A 116 8.19 -23.80 -4.58
N GLN A 117 8.83 -22.65 -4.79
CA GLN A 117 9.82 -22.12 -3.84
C GLN A 117 9.19 -21.37 -2.68
N TYR A 118 8.03 -20.74 -2.92
CA TYR A 118 7.34 -19.90 -1.96
C TYR A 118 5.97 -20.47 -1.62
N ASP A 119 5.70 -20.67 -0.33
CA ASP A 119 4.46 -21.28 0.17
C ASP A 119 3.20 -20.58 -0.37
N LEU A 120 3.16 -19.24 -0.30
CA LEU A 120 2.07 -18.47 -0.88
C LEU A 120 1.90 -18.72 -2.39
N PHE A 121 2.98 -18.79 -3.15
CA PHE A 121 2.90 -19.03 -4.59
C PHE A 121 2.38 -20.44 -4.89
N SER A 122 2.80 -21.43 -4.11
CA SER A 122 2.30 -22.80 -4.21
C SER A 122 0.80 -22.88 -3.91
N GLN A 123 0.34 -22.21 -2.84
CA GLN A 123 -1.08 -22.17 -2.47
C GLN A 123 -1.94 -21.49 -3.56
N LEU A 124 -1.48 -20.36 -4.10
CA LEU A 124 -2.17 -19.67 -5.20
C LEU A 124 -2.20 -20.52 -6.48
N ALA A 125 -1.10 -21.20 -6.81
CA ALA A 125 -1.03 -22.08 -7.98
C ALA A 125 -1.92 -23.33 -7.83
N GLU A 126 -1.96 -23.93 -6.63
CA GLU A 126 -2.84 -25.07 -6.33
C GLU A 126 -4.32 -24.66 -6.39
N LEU A 127 -4.67 -23.54 -5.75
CA LEU A 127 -6.02 -22.99 -5.80
C LEU A 127 -6.44 -22.68 -7.24
N ASN A 128 -5.56 -22.07 -8.04
CA ASN A 128 -5.80 -21.82 -9.45
C ASN A 128 -6.09 -23.10 -10.22
N THR A 129 -5.26 -24.13 -10.03
CA THR A 129 -5.40 -25.41 -10.75
C THR A 129 -6.74 -26.08 -10.42
N LYS A 130 -7.09 -26.20 -9.13
CA LYS A 130 -8.38 -26.78 -8.71
C LYS A 130 -9.56 -25.95 -9.21
N SER A 131 -9.44 -24.63 -9.19
CA SER A 131 -10.49 -23.71 -9.63
C SER A 131 -10.76 -23.80 -11.14
N TYR A 132 -9.70 -23.79 -11.95
CA TYR A 132 -9.80 -23.92 -13.41
C TYR A 132 -10.36 -25.29 -13.86
N GLN A 133 -10.06 -26.35 -13.10
CA GLN A 133 -10.62 -27.68 -13.33
C GLN A 133 -12.08 -27.83 -12.85
N THR A 134 -12.60 -26.83 -12.14
CA THR A 134 -13.94 -26.86 -11.55
C THR A 134 -14.91 -26.01 -12.36
N LEU A 135 -14.63 -24.71 -12.50
CA LEU A 135 -15.47 -23.78 -13.24
C LEU A 135 -15.53 -24.18 -14.72
N CYS A 136 -16.72 -24.25 -15.31
CA CYS A 136 -16.94 -24.61 -16.72
C CYS A 136 -16.46 -26.02 -17.14
N GLN A 137 -16.15 -26.88 -16.17
CA GLN A 137 -15.66 -28.24 -16.36
C GLN A 137 -16.56 -29.22 -15.62
N SER A 138 -16.04 -30.37 -15.19
CA SER A 138 -16.85 -31.43 -14.55
C SER A 138 -17.46 -31.03 -13.20
N GLY A 139 -16.86 -30.06 -12.49
CA GLY A 139 -17.27 -29.68 -11.13
C GLY A 139 -18.37 -28.61 -11.05
N CYS A 140 -18.53 -27.80 -12.09
CA CYS A 140 -19.44 -26.66 -12.08
C CYS A 140 -19.81 -26.24 -13.51
N GLN A 141 -21.10 -26.26 -13.82
CA GLN A 141 -21.62 -25.72 -15.07
C GLN A 141 -21.69 -24.19 -14.94
N CYS A 142 -20.99 -23.47 -15.81
CA CYS A 142 -20.90 -22.00 -15.74
C CYS A 142 -21.85 -21.29 -16.71
N ASP A 143 -22.07 -20.00 -16.48
CA ASP A 143 -22.76 -19.11 -17.42
C ASP A 143 -21.76 -18.45 -18.37
N PHE A 144 -21.66 -18.97 -19.59
CA PHE A 144 -20.80 -18.45 -20.64
C PHE A 144 -21.64 -17.93 -21.80
N GLU A 145 -21.53 -16.63 -22.07
CA GLU A 145 -22.36 -15.93 -23.06
C GLU A 145 -21.96 -16.24 -24.52
N GLY A 146 -20.80 -16.87 -24.72
CA GLY A 146 -20.28 -17.20 -26.06
C GLY A 146 -20.93 -18.39 -26.75
N THR A 147 -20.48 -18.65 -27.97
CA THR A 147 -20.90 -19.78 -28.80
C THR A 147 -20.19 -21.08 -28.40
N GLN A 148 -20.73 -22.23 -28.81
CA GLN A 148 -20.08 -23.53 -28.61
C GLN A 148 -18.68 -23.60 -29.23
N LEU A 149 -18.46 -22.91 -30.35
CA LEU A 149 -17.15 -22.86 -31.00
C LEU A 149 -16.13 -22.09 -30.15
N GLU A 150 -16.51 -20.94 -29.61
CA GLU A 150 -15.66 -20.14 -28.71
C GLU A 150 -15.38 -20.89 -27.41
N ALA A 151 -16.40 -21.52 -26.81
CA ALA A 151 -16.23 -22.37 -25.64
C ALA A 151 -15.19 -23.48 -25.88
N GLN A 152 -15.27 -24.18 -27.02
CA GLN A 152 -14.30 -25.20 -27.39
C GLN A 152 -12.88 -24.64 -27.57
N GLN A 153 -12.74 -23.45 -28.14
CA GLN A 153 -11.43 -22.78 -28.30
C GLN A 153 -10.80 -22.42 -26.95
N LEU A 154 -11.62 -22.05 -25.97
CA LEU A 154 -11.18 -21.76 -24.60
C LEU A 154 -11.02 -23.02 -23.74
N GLY A 155 -11.44 -24.19 -24.24
CA GLY A 155 -11.44 -25.45 -23.50
C GLY A 155 -12.57 -25.57 -22.48
N ILE A 156 -13.62 -24.76 -22.60
CA ILE A 156 -14.84 -24.84 -21.79
C ILE A 156 -15.69 -26.01 -22.28
N THR A 157 -16.00 -26.95 -21.39
CA THR A 157 -16.73 -28.18 -21.75
C THR A 157 -18.12 -28.28 -21.12
N ASN A 158 -18.37 -27.54 -20.04
CA ASN A 158 -19.62 -27.58 -19.28
C ASN A 158 -20.14 -26.17 -19.01
N PHE A 159 -20.94 -25.64 -19.93
CA PHE A 159 -21.53 -24.31 -19.81
C PHE A 159 -23.00 -24.30 -20.22
N VAL A 160 -23.71 -23.28 -19.76
CA VAL A 160 -25.04 -22.87 -20.22
C VAL A 160 -24.96 -21.42 -20.64
N ASN A 161 -25.84 -21.03 -21.56
CA ASN A 161 -26.06 -19.63 -21.90
C ASN A 161 -27.34 -19.22 -21.18
N SER A 162 -27.22 -18.95 -19.87
CA SER A 162 -28.35 -18.62 -19.01
C SER A 162 -27.88 -17.79 -17.84
N GLU A 163 -28.52 -16.63 -17.63
CA GLU A 163 -28.22 -15.63 -16.58
C GLU A 163 -28.25 -16.15 -15.12
N SER A 164 -28.42 -17.45 -14.91
CA SER A 164 -28.50 -18.11 -13.60
C SER A 164 -27.28 -18.96 -13.24
N GLY A 165 -26.30 -19.14 -14.14
CA GLY A 165 -25.11 -19.95 -13.85
C GLY A 165 -24.00 -19.15 -13.15
N PRO A 166 -23.08 -19.81 -12.43
CA PRO A 166 -21.86 -19.19 -11.91
C PRO A 166 -21.01 -18.56 -13.01
N ILE A 167 -20.59 -17.32 -12.81
CA ILE A 167 -19.65 -16.62 -13.71
C ILE A 167 -18.20 -16.61 -13.20
N ARG A 168 -18.00 -17.11 -11.97
CA ARG A 168 -16.71 -17.24 -11.27
C ARG A 168 -16.72 -18.47 -10.37
N VAL A 169 -15.54 -18.99 -10.03
CA VAL A 169 -15.42 -20.26 -9.28
C VAL A 169 -16.03 -20.19 -7.88
N GLN A 170 -15.97 -19.03 -7.22
CA GLN A 170 -16.45 -18.82 -5.85
C GLN A 170 -17.98 -19.02 -5.73
N GLU A 171 -18.71 -18.99 -6.84
CA GLU A 171 -20.16 -19.22 -6.90
C GLU A 171 -20.51 -20.71 -7.08
N CYS A 172 -19.52 -21.56 -7.32
CA CYS A 172 -19.69 -23.00 -7.47
C CYS A 172 -19.71 -23.69 -6.11
N LYS A 173 -20.71 -24.55 -5.84
CA LYS A 173 -20.75 -25.37 -4.60
C LYS A 173 -19.53 -26.27 -4.41
N ALA A 174 -18.87 -26.66 -5.50
CA ALA A 174 -17.66 -27.47 -5.44
C ALA A 174 -16.45 -26.70 -4.86
N TYR A 175 -16.47 -25.36 -4.93
CA TYR A 175 -15.45 -24.50 -4.34
C TYR A 175 -15.38 -24.71 -2.82
N ASP A 176 -16.52 -24.75 -2.13
CA ASP A 176 -16.60 -24.97 -0.68
C ASP A 176 -16.00 -26.32 -0.21
N LEU A 177 -15.73 -27.24 -1.14
CA LEU A 177 -15.15 -28.55 -0.86
C LEU A 177 -13.64 -28.60 -1.09
N PHE A 178 -13.01 -27.49 -1.51
CA PHE A 178 -11.57 -27.42 -1.62
C PHE A 178 -10.97 -27.47 -0.21
N ASP A 179 -10.23 -28.54 0.09
CA ASP A 179 -9.49 -28.65 1.34
C ASP A 179 -8.15 -27.90 1.17
N LEU A 180 -8.21 -26.57 1.21
CA LEU A 180 -7.08 -25.67 1.01
C LEU A 180 -7.00 -24.64 2.14
N ASP A 181 -5.79 -24.43 2.65
CA ASP A 181 -5.53 -23.36 3.61
C ASP A 181 -5.76 -21.98 2.96
N HIS A 182 -6.40 -21.09 3.71
CA HIS A 182 -6.65 -19.70 3.33
C HIS A 182 -7.37 -19.52 1.97
N GLN A 183 -8.18 -20.50 1.55
CA GLN A 183 -8.92 -20.50 0.30
C GLN A 183 -9.59 -19.17 -0.05
N ASP A 184 -10.43 -18.62 0.85
CA ASP A 184 -11.19 -17.39 0.59
C ASP A 184 -10.26 -16.18 0.39
N SER A 185 -9.25 -16.04 1.25
CA SER A 185 -8.29 -14.94 1.13
C SER A 185 -7.45 -15.05 -0.14
N ASN A 186 -7.10 -16.27 -0.54
CA ASN A 186 -6.31 -16.54 -1.74
C ASN A 186 -7.15 -16.30 -3.02
N SER A 187 -8.44 -16.64 -3.02
CA SER A 187 -9.32 -16.30 -4.15
C SER A 187 -9.56 -14.81 -4.26
N ASP A 188 -9.69 -14.09 -3.14
CA ASP A 188 -9.84 -12.63 -3.16
C ASP A 188 -8.60 -11.96 -3.78
N ILE A 189 -7.41 -12.49 -3.49
CA ILE A 189 -6.16 -12.04 -4.09
C ILE A 189 -6.14 -12.32 -5.60
N LEU A 190 -6.48 -13.54 -6.02
CA LEU A 190 -6.48 -13.90 -7.44
C LEU A 190 -7.53 -13.10 -8.22
N GLN A 191 -8.75 -12.97 -7.70
CA GLN A 191 -9.78 -12.13 -8.29
C GLN A 191 -9.28 -10.69 -8.47
N ALA A 192 -8.67 -10.10 -7.43
CA ALA A 192 -8.13 -8.75 -7.52
C ALA A 192 -7.00 -8.63 -8.56
N MET A 193 -6.17 -9.67 -8.74
CA MET A 193 -5.15 -9.71 -9.79
C MET A 193 -5.79 -9.77 -11.18
N GLU A 194 -6.76 -10.65 -11.38
CA GLU A 194 -7.48 -10.79 -12.66
C GLU A 194 -8.15 -9.47 -13.07
N GLU A 195 -8.91 -8.84 -12.16
CA GLU A 195 -9.60 -7.57 -12.40
C GLU A 195 -8.62 -6.40 -12.63
N THR A 196 -7.48 -6.39 -11.92
CA THR A 196 -6.53 -5.26 -11.99
C THR A 196 -5.62 -5.33 -13.23
N PHE A 197 -5.17 -6.54 -13.59
CA PHE A 197 -4.16 -6.74 -14.63
C PHE A 197 -4.72 -7.38 -15.92
N GLY A 198 -5.99 -7.81 -15.92
CA GLY A 198 -6.58 -8.50 -17.06
C GLY A 198 -5.86 -9.82 -17.38
N CYS A 199 -5.36 -10.50 -16.35
CA CYS A 199 -4.65 -11.77 -16.42
C CYS A 199 -5.54 -12.91 -15.90
N SER A 200 -5.13 -14.16 -16.09
CA SER A 200 -5.78 -15.29 -15.40
C SER A 200 -4.79 -16.42 -15.20
N GLY A 201 -4.87 -17.01 -14.01
CA GLY A 201 -3.99 -18.08 -13.58
C GLY A 201 -2.74 -17.61 -12.84
N PHE A 202 -2.08 -18.56 -12.18
CA PHE A 202 -0.90 -18.29 -11.34
C PHE A 202 0.12 -19.42 -11.51
N CYS A 203 1.28 -19.12 -12.11
CA CYS A 203 2.26 -20.07 -12.64
C CYS A 203 1.78 -20.96 -13.80
N SER A 204 0.58 -20.72 -14.30
CA SER A 204 0.05 -21.27 -15.53
C SER A 204 -1.06 -20.36 -16.02
N LYS A 205 -0.92 -19.85 -17.25
CA LYS A 205 -1.96 -19.06 -17.89
C LYS A 205 -3.20 -19.91 -18.13
N ASN A 206 -4.37 -19.43 -17.69
CA ASN A 206 -5.66 -20.00 -18.05
C ASN A 206 -6.16 -19.39 -19.36
N ASN A 207 -7.10 -20.08 -20.03
CA ASN A 207 -7.69 -19.58 -21.28
C ASN A 207 -8.83 -18.57 -21.06
N TYR A 208 -9.38 -18.49 -19.84
CA TYR A 208 -10.48 -17.62 -19.46
C TYR A 208 -10.31 -17.19 -17.99
N PHE A 209 -11.03 -16.15 -17.57
CA PHE A 209 -11.02 -15.67 -16.19
C PHE A 209 -11.74 -16.65 -15.26
N VAL A 210 -11.10 -17.03 -14.17
CA VAL A 210 -11.61 -18.07 -13.25
C VAL A 210 -12.17 -17.46 -11.97
N PHE A 211 -11.54 -16.38 -11.50
CA PHE A 211 -11.85 -15.73 -10.23
C PHE A 211 -12.62 -14.42 -10.42
N SER A 212 -12.45 -13.74 -11.55
CA SER A 212 -13.30 -12.65 -12.04
C SER A 212 -14.37 -13.19 -13.01
N ASN A 213 -15.03 -12.30 -13.77
CA ASN A 213 -16.10 -12.66 -14.68
C ASN A 213 -15.55 -13.35 -15.94
N ILE A 214 -15.94 -14.61 -16.15
CA ILE A 214 -15.54 -15.39 -17.33
C ILE A 214 -15.85 -14.72 -18.68
N ASN A 215 -16.87 -13.85 -18.71
CA ASN A 215 -17.31 -13.16 -19.92
C ASN A 215 -16.49 -11.89 -20.24
N GLU A 216 -15.43 -11.58 -19.47
CA GLU A 216 -14.51 -10.45 -19.75
C GLU A 216 -13.54 -10.71 -20.92
N GLY A 217 -13.59 -11.92 -21.52
CA GLY A 217 -12.83 -12.28 -22.70
C GLY A 217 -11.57 -13.09 -22.38
N ILE A 218 -10.57 -13.01 -23.26
CA ILE A 218 -9.34 -13.79 -23.15
C ILE A 218 -8.33 -13.02 -22.28
N PRO A 219 -7.78 -13.63 -21.22
CA PRO A 219 -6.79 -13.00 -20.36
C PRO A 219 -5.49 -12.71 -21.13
N ASN A 220 -4.85 -11.58 -20.82
CA ASN A 220 -3.61 -11.12 -21.45
C ASN A 220 -2.45 -12.08 -21.15
N GLY A 221 -2.33 -12.52 -19.90
CA GLY A 221 -1.18 -13.29 -19.43
C GLY A 221 -1.46 -14.10 -18.17
N ASP A 222 -0.39 -14.65 -17.62
CA ASP A 222 -0.37 -15.27 -16.28
C ASP A 222 -0.26 -14.17 -15.22
N CYS A 223 -1.08 -14.22 -14.16
CA CYS A 223 -1.14 -13.14 -13.19
C CYS A 223 0.13 -12.96 -12.38
N LYS A 224 0.91 -14.03 -12.16
CA LYS A 224 2.20 -13.89 -11.46
C LYS A 224 3.14 -13.02 -12.28
N VAL A 225 3.21 -13.23 -13.60
CA VAL A 225 4.10 -12.47 -14.49
C VAL A 225 3.68 -11.00 -14.50
N GLU A 226 2.41 -10.71 -14.75
CA GLU A 226 1.90 -9.32 -14.81
C GLU A 226 2.10 -8.56 -13.48
N VAL A 227 1.87 -9.24 -12.34
CA VAL A 227 2.09 -8.66 -11.02
C VAL A 227 3.57 -8.39 -10.77
N LEU A 228 4.46 -9.34 -11.09
CA LEU A 228 5.90 -9.16 -10.86
C LEU A 228 6.49 -8.08 -11.78
N ASP A 229 6.03 -7.99 -13.03
CA ASP A 229 6.43 -6.94 -13.97
C ASP A 229 5.94 -5.57 -13.50
N PHE A 230 4.68 -5.49 -13.03
CA PHE A 230 4.16 -4.27 -12.41
C PHE A 230 4.97 -3.86 -11.17
N ILE A 231 5.31 -4.81 -10.30
CA ILE A 231 6.12 -4.52 -9.12
C ILE A 231 7.51 -4.04 -9.57
N GLU A 232 8.18 -4.71 -10.50
CA GLU A 232 9.50 -4.30 -10.96
C GLU A 232 9.49 -2.87 -11.55
N ASP A 233 8.55 -2.58 -12.44
CA ASP A 233 8.41 -1.28 -13.11
C ASP A 233 8.14 -0.12 -12.16
N ASN A 234 7.45 -0.41 -11.04
CA ASN A 234 7.09 0.58 -10.04
C ASN A 234 8.04 0.58 -8.84
N ASN A 235 8.75 -0.50 -8.56
CA ASN A 235 9.60 -0.61 -7.37
C ASN A 235 10.79 0.36 -7.47
N VAL A 236 11.40 0.53 -8.64
CA VAL A 236 12.45 1.53 -8.85
C VAL A 236 11.94 2.94 -8.54
N LYS A 237 10.73 3.27 -9.01
CA LYS A 237 10.09 4.58 -8.75
C LYS A 237 9.80 4.75 -7.26
N THR A 238 9.32 3.70 -6.60
CA THR A 238 9.07 3.66 -5.16
C THR A 238 10.35 3.84 -4.34
N ILE A 239 11.46 3.18 -4.71
CA ILE A 239 12.76 3.34 -4.05
C ILE A 239 13.23 4.80 -4.17
N VAL A 240 13.16 5.40 -5.36
CA VAL A 240 13.56 6.79 -5.58
C VAL A 240 12.68 7.74 -4.76
N ALA A 241 11.36 7.58 -4.83
CA ALA A 241 10.42 8.44 -4.09
C ALA A 241 10.59 8.32 -2.57
N SER A 242 10.66 7.09 -2.04
CA SER A 242 10.85 6.84 -0.60
C SER A 242 12.22 7.31 -0.10
N SER A 243 13.28 7.22 -0.91
CA SER A 243 14.59 7.78 -0.59
C SER A 243 14.56 9.29 -0.43
N ILE A 244 13.90 9.99 -1.37
CA ILE A 244 13.74 11.46 -1.31
C ILE A 244 12.95 11.86 -0.07
N VAL A 245 11.80 11.22 0.18
CA VAL A 245 10.96 11.50 1.35
C VAL A 245 11.73 11.23 2.66
N THR A 246 12.44 10.11 2.74
CA THR A 246 13.26 9.75 3.91
C THR A 246 14.33 10.80 4.16
N PHE A 247 15.07 11.21 3.12
CA PHE A 247 16.09 12.24 3.24
C PHE A 247 15.52 13.57 3.78
N PHE A 248 14.39 14.02 3.22
CA PHE A 248 13.72 15.22 3.72
C PHE A 248 13.27 15.05 5.18
N MET A 249 12.66 13.92 5.54
CA MET A 249 12.21 13.66 6.92
C MET A 249 13.37 13.63 7.92
N VAL A 250 14.51 13.06 7.54
CA VAL A 250 15.75 13.08 8.35
C VAL A 250 16.23 14.52 8.56
N LEU A 251 16.28 15.34 7.51
CA LEU A 251 16.64 16.76 7.65
C LEU A 251 15.66 17.52 8.55
N CYS A 252 14.36 17.27 8.40
CA CYS A 252 13.32 17.87 9.24
C CYS A 252 13.54 17.51 10.72
N PHE A 253 13.82 16.24 10.99
CA PHE A 253 14.11 15.74 12.32
C PHE A 253 15.36 16.40 12.91
N ILE A 254 16.47 16.42 12.16
CA ILE A 254 17.73 17.04 12.60
C ILE A 254 17.54 18.52 12.94
N PHE A 255 16.90 19.30 12.05
CA PHE A 255 16.67 20.72 12.31
C PHE A 255 15.74 20.95 13.51
N SER A 256 14.73 20.10 13.69
CA SER A 256 13.81 20.17 14.82
C SER A 256 14.51 19.86 16.16
N VAL A 257 15.41 18.86 16.17
CA VAL A 257 16.23 18.54 17.35
C VAL A 257 17.20 19.68 17.64
N PHE A 258 17.90 20.22 16.63
CA PHE A 258 18.80 21.36 16.83
C PHE A 258 18.07 22.59 17.36
N TRP A 259 16.88 22.87 16.85
CA TRP A 259 16.04 23.96 17.36
C TRP A 259 15.69 23.76 18.83
N CYS A 260 15.23 22.56 19.20
CA CYS A 260 14.89 22.21 20.58
C CYS A 260 16.11 22.36 21.52
N CYS A 261 17.29 21.91 21.10
CA CYS A 261 18.53 22.00 21.86
C CYS A 261 19.06 23.44 22.00
N MET A 262 18.83 24.31 21.02
CA MET A 262 19.24 25.72 21.10
C MET A 262 18.31 26.54 22.00
N GLN A 263 17.01 26.26 21.97
CA GLN A 263 16.02 27.02 22.75
C GLN A 263 16.18 26.83 24.27
N SER A 264 16.60 25.65 24.72
CA SER A 264 16.85 25.39 26.15
C SER A 264 17.94 26.29 26.72
N LYS A 265 18.99 26.59 25.93
CA LYS A 265 20.11 27.46 26.35
C LYS A 265 19.68 28.91 26.53
N ILE A 266 18.85 29.44 25.63
CA ILE A 266 18.42 30.85 25.67
C ILE A 266 17.63 31.14 26.94
N GLN A 267 16.66 30.28 27.27
CA GLN A 267 15.83 30.50 28.46
C GLN A 267 16.63 30.43 29.76
N THR A 268 17.64 29.55 29.86
CA THR A 268 18.50 29.52 31.05
C THR A 268 19.33 30.80 31.22
N VAL A 269 19.65 31.50 30.13
CA VAL A 269 20.35 32.79 30.20
C VAL A 269 19.39 33.88 30.67
N ASP A 270 18.18 33.96 30.09
CA ASP A 270 17.19 34.96 30.46
C ASP A 270 16.78 34.86 31.94
N THR A 271 16.56 33.64 32.46
CA THR A 271 16.23 33.43 33.88
C THR A 271 17.36 33.90 34.80
N LYS A 272 18.62 33.55 34.50
CA LYS A 272 19.77 33.98 35.29
C LYS A 272 19.99 35.49 35.27
N VAL A 273 19.74 36.14 34.12
CA VAL A 273 19.84 37.61 34.00
C VAL A 273 18.77 38.28 34.85
N ILE A 274 17.53 37.77 34.85
CA ILE A 274 16.44 38.30 35.69
C ILE A 274 16.76 38.11 37.18
N GLU A 275 17.23 36.94 37.60
CA GLU A 275 17.64 36.67 38.98
C GLU A 275 18.80 37.58 39.42
N ALA A 276 19.80 37.78 38.56
CA ALA A 276 20.90 38.70 38.84
C ALA A 276 20.44 40.16 38.97
N GLN A 277 19.50 40.60 38.12
CA GLN A 277 18.92 41.94 38.21
C GLN A 277 18.07 42.15 39.48
N GLN A 278 17.41 41.10 39.98
CA GLN A 278 16.67 41.14 41.24
C GLN A 278 17.60 41.21 42.45
N ASN A 279 18.71 40.47 42.45
CA ASN A 279 19.68 40.49 43.54
C ASN A 279 20.42 41.83 43.69
N ILE A 280 20.58 42.62 42.62
CA ILE A 280 21.20 43.95 42.69
C ILE A 280 20.26 45.01 43.27
N ARG A 281 18.93 44.79 43.23
CA ARG A 281 17.93 45.75 43.74
C ARG A 281 17.62 45.62 45.22
N ASN A 282 17.94 44.47 45.81
CA ASN A 282 17.74 44.19 47.24
C ASN A 282 19.00 44.53 48.03
#